data_AF-A0A4P5YWR8-F1
#
_entry.id   AF-A0A4P5YWR8-F1
#
_cell.length_a   1.000
_cell.length_b   1.000
_cell.length_c   1.000
_cell.angle_alpha   90.00
_cell.angle_beta   90.00
_cell.angle_gamma   90.00
#
_symmetry.space_group_name_H-M   'P 1'
#
loop_
_entity.id
_entity.type
_entity.pdbx_description
1 polymer ?
#
loop_
_entity_poly.entity_id
_entity_poly.type
_entity_poly.pdbx_seq_one_letter_code
_entity_poly.pdbx_strand_id
1 'polypeptide(L)'
;MRQLLVIITVLLVQLGPIGAPALRAQAPGQTQVIPPPPAEPPFPLAFDATMKTQDAKAGQETSVFAFALTNTSAAPVVIKAVNSSCGCTVASLPSKPWNLAPGEHGEVKVNVDLRNKWGMLTKSITLDTSAGYKPLIIRVNIPEPPAAAQAPSGVDMNRQRNMLVAMNDRQAVFKGDCARCHVEPARGKMGKELYTAACAICHEGPHRAGMVPDLHTLKHPTNYEYWKFWTTSGKPNSLMPAFAKNLGGPLSAEQIESLADYLTKTIPSRPAAFLGTRNLPVAQNPGAVPPLPPAPQSPPLPPQGKN
;
A
#
# COMPACT_ATOMS: atom_id res chain seq x y z
N MET A 1 -81.12 9.60 23.09
CA MET A 1 -79.93 8.75 23.30
C MET A 1 -78.69 9.65 23.33
N ARG A 2 -77.90 9.52 24.40
CA ARG A 2 -76.52 9.99 24.67
C ARG A 2 -75.87 10.89 23.62
N GLN A 3 -75.63 12.17 23.97
CA GLN A 3 -74.31 12.70 24.34
C GLN A 3 -73.23 12.46 23.27
N LEU A 4 -72.74 13.53 22.66
CA LEU A 4 -71.30 13.78 22.63
C LEU A 4 -71.04 15.29 22.44
N LEU A 5 -70.60 15.90 23.52
CA LEU A 5 -70.05 17.24 23.65
C LEU A 5 -68.62 17.18 23.09
N VAL A 6 -68.31 17.92 22.03
CA VAL A 6 -66.92 18.12 21.58
C VAL A 6 -66.60 19.60 21.72
N ILE A 7 -66.10 19.96 22.90
CA ILE A 7 -65.49 21.25 23.18
C ILE A 7 -64.13 21.25 22.50
N ILE A 8 -63.98 22.05 21.44
CA ILE A 8 -62.70 22.29 20.78
C ILE A 8 -61.96 23.35 21.60
N THR A 9 -61.12 22.88 22.53
CA THR A 9 -60.21 23.74 23.29
C THR A 9 -59.08 24.19 22.37
N VAL A 10 -59.11 25.44 21.92
CA VAL A 10 -58.00 26.08 21.19
C VAL A 10 -56.88 26.33 22.19
N LEU A 11 -55.89 25.43 22.22
CA LEU A 11 -54.67 25.61 23.00
C LEU A 11 -53.78 26.63 22.27
N LEU A 12 -53.80 27.89 22.73
CA LEU A 12 -52.79 28.88 22.35
C LEU A 12 -51.42 28.40 22.87
N VAL A 13 -50.60 27.85 21.98
CA VAL A 13 -49.18 27.62 22.25
C VAL A 13 -48.49 28.98 22.22
N GLN A 14 -48.24 29.56 23.40
CA GLN A 14 -47.36 30.71 23.52
C GLN A 14 -45.94 30.29 23.16
N LEU A 15 -45.45 30.80 22.02
CA LEU A 15 -44.04 30.76 21.65
C LEU A 15 -43.26 31.67 22.60
N GLY A 16 -42.76 31.11 23.71
CA GLY A 16 -41.75 31.76 24.52
C GLY A 16 -40.45 31.94 23.72
N PRO A 17 -39.68 33.02 23.92
CA PRO A 17 -38.44 33.24 23.20
C PRO A 17 -37.46 32.11 23.50
N ILE A 18 -36.93 31.49 22.43
CA ILE A 18 -35.84 30.52 22.51
C ILE A 18 -34.61 31.29 23.01
N GLY A 19 -34.40 31.27 24.33
CA GLY A 19 -33.15 31.72 24.93
C GLY A 19 -32.03 30.80 24.47
N ALA A 20 -31.03 31.36 23.78
CA ALA A 20 -29.81 30.64 23.45
C ALA A 20 -29.23 30.03 24.75
N PRO A 21 -28.78 28.76 24.74
CA PRO A 21 -28.12 28.20 25.91
C PRO A 21 -26.85 29.01 26.15
N ALA A 22 -26.82 29.74 27.26
CA ALA A 22 -25.60 30.39 27.71
C ALA A 22 -24.54 29.30 27.87
N LEU A 23 -23.49 29.36 27.04
CA LEU A 23 -22.26 28.61 27.26
C LEU A 23 -21.74 29.04 28.64
N ARG A 24 -22.01 28.22 29.67
CA ARG A 24 -21.29 28.35 30.93
C ARG A 24 -19.84 28.00 30.62
N ALA A 25 -18.99 29.03 30.62
CA ALA A 25 -17.54 28.85 30.64
C ALA A 25 -17.20 27.94 31.83
N GLN A 26 -16.71 26.75 31.55
CA GLN A 26 -16.10 25.90 32.57
C GLN A 26 -14.82 26.61 33.03
N ALA A 27 -14.71 26.82 34.34
CA ALA A 27 -13.53 27.41 34.94
C ALA A 27 -12.29 26.55 34.63
N PRO A 28 -11.13 27.15 34.29
CA PRO A 28 -9.90 26.41 34.06
C PRO A 28 -9.39 25.83 35.39
N GLY A 29 -9.28 24.51 35.50
CA GLY A 29 -8.61 23.90 36.66
C GLY A 29 -9.09 22.53 37.17
N GLN A 30 -9.88 21.75 36.43
CA GLN A 30 -10.18 20.37 36.85
C GLN A 30 -9.70 19.35 35.80
N THR A 31 -8.44 18.94 35.94
CA THR A 31 -7.90 17.76 35.26
C THR A 31 -8.52 16.52 35.90
N GLN A 32 -9.44 15.86 35.22
CA GLN A 32 -9.92 14.55 35.67
C GLN A 32 -8.75 13.55 35.57
N VAL A 33 -8.37 12.98 36.71
CA VAL A 33 -7.38 11.90 36.76
C VAL A 33 -8.07 10.63 36.28
N ILE A 34 -7.77 10.22 35.04
CA ILE A 34 -8.24 8.94 34.50
C ILE A 34 -7.39 7.83 35.15
N PRO A 35 -7.99 6.84 35.83
CA PRO A 35 -7.23 5.73 36.40
C PRO A 35 -6.55 4.90 35.29
N PRO A 36 -5.35 4.35 35.56
CA PRO A 36 -4.63 3.55 34.58
C PRO A 36 -5.46 2.33 34.17
N PRO A 37 -5.44 1.95 32.87
CA PRO A 37 -6.15 0.77 32.41
C PRO A 37 -5.65 -0.49 33.13
N PRO A 38 -6.52 -1.51 33.32
CA PRO A 38 -6.13 -2.79 33.90
C PRO A 38 -4.93 -3.39 33.17
N ALA A 39 -3.99 -3.97 33.91
CA ALA A 39 -2.82 -4.63 33.33
C ALA A 39 -3.28 -5.79 32.43
N GLU A 40 -2.94 -5.71 31.15
CA GLU A 40 -3.19 -6.80 30.20
C GLU A 40 -2.39 -8.05 30.62
N PRO A 41 -2.95 -9.27 30.44
CA PRO A 41 -2.21 -10.49 30.70
C PRO A 41 -0.93 -10.53 29.84
N PRO A 42 0.19 -11.06 30.37
CA PRO A 42 1.47 -11.05 29.67
C PRO A 42 1.36 -11.82 28.35
N PHE A 43 1.83 -11.19 27.27
CA PHE A 43 1.90 -11.81 25.94
C PHE A 43 2.74 -13.11 26.01
N PRO A 44 2.31 -14.25 25.42
CA PRO A 44 2.92 -15.56 25.66
C PRO A 44 4.31 -15.77 25.05
N LEU A 45 4.78 -14.80 24.24
CA LEU A 45 6.16 -14.74 23.78
C LEU A 45 6.93 -13.69 24.58
N ALA A 46 7.96 -14.14 25.30
CA ALA A 46 8.96 -13.28 25.90
C ALA A 46 10.00 -12.90 24.84
N PHE A 47 10.48 -11.66 24.88
CA PHE A 47 11.51 -11.15 23.97
C PHE A 47 12.68 -10.61 24.79
N ASP A 48 13.90 -10.72 24.25
CA ASP A 48 15.08 -10.10 24.84
C ASP A 48 14.94 -8.57 24.91
N ALA A 49 14.30 -7.97 23.91
CA ALA A 49 13.84 -6.59 23.92
C ALA A 49 12.62 -6.41 23.02
N THR A 50 11.82 -5.39 23.27
CA THR A 50 10.77 -4.93 22.35
C THR A 50 11.16 -3.68 21.57
N MET A 51 12.28 -3.05 21.95
CA MET A 51 12.89 -1.93 21.24
C MET A 51 14.41 -2.11 21.17
N LYS A 52 15.01 -1.90 20.00
CA LYS A 52 16.47 -1.84 19.85
C LYS A 52 16.88 -0.58 19.10
N THR A 53 18.02 0.00 19.50
CA THR A 53 18.59 1.19 18.86
C THR A 53 20.01 0.89 18.41
N GLN A 54 20.41 1.40 17.24
CA GLN A 54 21.78 1.34 16.73
C GLN A 54 22.18 2.71 16.15
N ASP A 55 23.46 3.05 16.25
CA ASP A 55 24.06 4.14 15.48
C ASP A 55 24.68 3.58 14.20
N ALA A 56 24.31 4.13 13.05
CA ALA A 56 24.91 3.76 11.77
C ALA A 56 26.23 4.52 11.56
N LYS A 57 27.15 3.91 10.83
CA LYS A 57 28.36 4.59 10.34
C LYS A 57 28.01 5.44 9.12
N ALA A 58 28.78 6.51 8.89
CA ALA A 58 28.63 7.31 7.67
C ALA A 58 28.80 6.41 6.43
N GLY A 59 27.86 6.49 5.48
CA GLY A 59 27.84 5.65 4.28
C GLY A 59 27.40 4.19 4.49
N GLN A 60 27.01 3.79 5.71
CA GLN A 60 26.48 2.46 5.94
C GLN A 60 25.15 2.27 5.20
N GLU A 61 25.07 1.26 4.33
CA GLU A 61 23.89 1.03 3.50
C GLU A 61 22.81 0.19 4.19
N THR A 62 23.16 -0.64 5.17
CA THR A 62 22.23 -1.55 5.85
C THR A 62 22.54 -1.67 7.33
N SER A 63 21.50 -1.71 8.17
CA SER A 63 21.58 -2.05 9.60
C SER A 63 20.76 -3.31 9.88
N VAL A 64 21.30 -4.18 10.74
CA VAL A 64 20.73 -5.50 11.05
C VAL A 64 20.39 -5.57 12.53
N PHE A 65 19.16 -6.00 12.82
CA PHE A 65 18.66 -6.27 14.15
C PHE A 65 18.25 -7.74 14.26
N ALA A 66 18.39 -8.30 15.46
CA ALA A 66 17.90 -9.61 15.82
C ALA A 66 17.11 -9.47 17.12
N PHE A 67 15.90 -9.99 17.18
CA PHE A 67 15.11 -10.08 18.41
C PHE A 67 15.00 -11.55 18.81
N ALA A 68 15.60 -11.92 19.93
CA ALA A 68 15.46 -13.26 20.47
C ALA A 68 14.11 -13.36 21.19
N LEU A 69 13.42 -14.48 21.01
CA LEU A 69 12.13 -14.73 21.62
C LEU A 69 12.03 -16.16 22.15
N THR A 70 11.17 -16.34 23.13
CA THR A 70 10.88 -17.62 23.77
C THR A 70 9.38 -17.76 23.98
N ASN A 71 8.80 -18.91 23.63
CA ASN A 71 7.43 -19.22 24.05
C ASN A 71 7.42 -19.61 25.53
N THR A 72 6.85 -18.77 26.39
CA THR A 72 6.78 -19.01 27.84
C THR A 72 5.44 -19.57 28.28
N SER A 73 4.54 -19.87 27.34
CA SER A 73 3.24 -20.45 27.63
C SER A 73 3.28 -21.99 27.61
N ALA A 74 2.29 -22.61 28.25
CA ALA A 74 2.13 -24.07 28.24
C ALA A 74 1.55 -24.62 26.92
N ALA A 75 1.19 -23.74 25.98
CA ALA A 75 0.62 -24.10 24.69
C ALA A 75 1.53 -23.63 23.53
N PRO A 76 1.46 -24.28 22.35
CA PRO A 76 2.16 -23.79 21.17
C PRO A 76 1.68 -22.39 20.75
N VAL A 77 2.61 -21.54 20.32
CA VAL A 77 2.32 -20.22 19.74
C VAL A 77 2.75 -20.19 18.28
N VAL A 78 1.85 -19.76 17.40
CA VAL A 78 2.10 -19.73 15.96
C VAL A 78 2.34 -18.29 15.52
N ILE A 79 3.51 -17.99 14.96
CA ILE A 79 3.79 -16.73 14.25
C ILE A 79 3.40 -16.93 12.78
N LYS A 80 2.30 -16.28 12.38
CA LYS A 80 1.71 -16.40 11.04
C LYS A 80 2.43 -15.52 10.03
N ALA A 81 2.76 -14.29 10.42
CA ALA A 81 3.41 -13.31 9.58
C ALA A 81 4.21 -12.30 10.40
N VAL A 82 5.14 -11.62 9.72
CA VAL A 82 5.82 -10.43 10.23
C VAL A 82 5.66 -9.35 9.18
N ASN A 83 5.12 -8.21 9.60
CA ASN A 83 4.83 -7.07 8.75
C ASN A 83 5.70 -5.88 9.18
N SER A 84 6.35 -5.22 8.24
CA SER A 84 7.12 -3.99 8.49
C SER A 84 6.34 -2.75 8.07
N SER A 85 6.64 -1.60 8.68
CA SER A 85 5.95 -0.34 8.39
C SER A 85 6.28 0.30 7.03
N CYS A 86 7.29 -0.19 6.30
CA CYS A 86 7.67 0.26 4.94
C CYS A 86 8.38 -0.86 4.18
N GLY A 87 8.41 -0.77 2.85
CA GLY A 87 9.24 -1.64 1.99
C GLY A 87 10.76 -1.47 2.14
N CYS A 88 11.21 -0.60 3.05
CA CYS A 88 12.62 -0.35 3.37
C CYS A 88 13.17 -1.22 4.51
N THR A 89 12.34 -2.10 5.06
CA THR A 89 12.68 -3.00 6.16
C THR A 89 12.23 -4.41 5.82
N VAL A 90 13.18 -5.34 5.75
CA VAL A 90 12.93 -6.76 5.45
C VAL A 90 13.12 -7.57 6.71
N ALA A 91 12.03 -8.13 7.23
CA ALA A 91 12.08 -9.11 8.31
C ALA A 91 12.10 -10.52 7.74
N SER A 92 13.06 -11.34 8.16
CA SER A 92 13.17 -12.74 7.77
C SER A 92 12.83 -13.64 8.95
N LEU A 93 12.00 -14.66 8.68
CA LEU A 93 11.71 -15.77 9.59
C LEU A 93 12.34 -17.05 9.06
N PRO A 94 12.63 -18.05 9.93
CA PRO A 94 13.16 -19.34 9.51
C PRO A 94 12.24 -20.10 8.53
N SER A 95 10.93 -20.15 8.81
CA SER A 95 9.88 -20.78 7.98
C SER A 95 8.48 -20.27 8.37
N LYS A 96 7.50 -20.23 7.45
CA LYS A 96 6.12 -19.76 7.72
C LYS A 96 5.08 -20.86 7.45
N PRO A 97 4.04 -21.02 8.31
CA PRO A 97 3.91 -20.43 9.64
C PRO A 97 4.99 -20.98 10.58
N TRP A 98 5.47 -20.17 11.51
CA TRP A 98 6.46 -20.60 12.50
C TRP A 98 5.75 -21.04 13.77
N ASN A 99 5.76 -22.34 14.05
CA ASN A 99 5.19 -22.91 15.26
C ASN A 99 6.27 -22.99 16.34
N LEU A 100 6.00 -22.43 17.53
CA LEU A 100 6.88 -22.47 18.68
C LEU A 100 6.23 -23.31 19.78
N ALA A 101 6.83 -24.46 20.10
CA ALA A 101 6.43 -25.28 21.24
C ALA A 101 6.68 -24.54 22.57
N PRO A 102 6.05 -24.97 23.68
CA PRO A 102 6.36 -24.47 25.02
C PRO A 102 7.88 -24.52 25.30
N GLY A 103 8.47 -23.41 25.71
CA GLY A 103 9.91 -23.27 25.98
C GLY A 103 10.78 -23.10 24.74
N GLU A 104 10.24 -23.18 23.53
CA GLU A 104 11.04 -23.07 22.30
C GLU A 104 11.53 -21.63 22.08
N HIS A 105 12.77 -21.53 21.62
CA HIS A 105 13.46 -20.27 21.34
C HIS A 105 13.50 -19.98 19.84
N GLY A 106 13.61 -18.70 19.51
CA GLY A 106 13.68 -18.24 18.14
C GLY A 106 14.32 -16.87 18.00
N GLU A 107 14.64 -16.49 16.76
CA GLU A 107 15.11 -15.16 16.41
C GLU A 107 14.33 -14.55 15.24
N VAL A 108 13.92 -13.28 15.39
CA VAL A 108 13.41 -12.45 14.29
C VAL A 108 14.53 -11.54 13.82
N LYS A 109 15.07 -11.82 12.62
CA LYS A 109 16.10 -10.98 11.98
C LYS A 109 15.44 -9.90 11.13
N VAL A 110 15.92 -8.67 11.25
CA VAL A 110 15.41 -7.50 10.55
C VAL A 110 16.56 -6.75 9.90
N ASN A 111 16.49 -6.57 8.58
CA ASN A 111 17.43 -5.76 7.80
C ASN A 111 16.75 -4.44 7.41
N VAL A 112 17.45 -3.34 7.60
CA VAL A 112 16.99 -1.99 7.27
C VAL A 112 17.90 -1.40 6.22
N ASP A 113 17.33 -1.01 5.09
CA ASP A 113 18.04 -0.22 4.08
C ASP A 113 18.17 1.22 4.57
N LEU A 114 19.41 1.71 4.67
CA LEU A 114 19.76 3.05 5.15
C LEU A 114 20.11 4.01 4.00
N ARG A 115 20.17 3.53 2.75
CA ARG A 115 20.52 4.35 1.60
C ARG A 115 19.54 5.51 1.43
N ASN A 116 20.08 6.70 1.20
CA ASN A 116 19.34 7.96 1.07
C ASN A 116 18.48 8.26 2.32
N LYS A 117 18.95 7.88 3.51
CA LYS A 117 18.33 8.22 4.81
C LYS A 117 19.37 8.89 5.70
N TRP A 118 18.91 9.75 6.60
CA TRP A 118 19.71 10.42 7.61
C TRP A 118 18.82 10.77 8.81
N GLY A 119 19.44 11.11 9.93
CA GLY A 119 18.76 11.38 11.19
C GLY A 119 18.17 10.12 11.83
N MET A 120 17.23 10.32 12.75
CA MET A 120 16.62 9.23 13.52
C MET A 120 15.55 8.49 12.72
N LEU A 121 15.86 7.27 12.29
CA LEU A 121 14.93 6.38 11.61
C LEU A 121 14.26 5.45 12.63
N THR A 122 12.94 5.58 12.83
CA THR A 122 12.16 4.63 13.65
C THR A 122 11.30 3.73 12.76
N LYS A 123 11.33 2.41 13.01
CA LYS A 123 10.48 1.42 12.31
C LYS A 123 9.78 0.50 13.30
N SER A 124 8.58 0.08 12.92
CA SER A 124 7.79 -0.90 13.64
C SER A 124 7.71 -2.19 12.83
N ILE A 125 7.89 -3.31 13.51
CA ILE A 125 7.83 -4.68 13.01
C ILE A 125 6.72 -5.38 13.80
N THR A 126 5.60 -5.68 13.17
CA THR A 126 4.45 -6.30 13.82
C THR A 126 4.44 -7.80 13.54
N LEU A 127 4.57 -8.61 14.59
CA LEU A 127 4.32 -10.05 14.55
C LEU A 127 2.81 -10.28 14.63
N ASP A 128 2.26 -11.02 13.67
CA ASP A 128 0.91 -11.60 13.73
C ASP A 128 1.02 -13.01 14.28
N THR A 129 0.45 -13.26 15.46
CA THR A 129 0.54 -14.54 16.14
C THR A 129 -0.85 -15.15 16.43
N SER A 130 -0.89 -16.41 16.86
CA SER A 130 -2.10 -17.03 17.41
C SER A 130 -2.60 -16.33 18.68
N ALA A 131 -1.75 -15.58 19.38
CA ALA A 131 -2.07 -14.85 20.61
C ALA A 131 -2.29 -13.34 20.39
N GLY A 132 -2.42 -12.90 19.13
CA GLY A 132 -2.60 -11.49 18.77
C GLY A 132 -1.35 -10.85 18.18
N TYR A 133 -1.35 -9.52 18.12
CA TYR A 133 -0.28 -8.74 17.49
C TYR A 133 0.77 -8.30 18.51
N LYS A 134 2.05 -8.42 18.14
CA LYS A 134 3.17 -7.93 18.95
C LYS A 134 4.06 -6.98 18.13
N PRO A 135 4.05 -5.67 18.40
CA PRO A 135 4.97 -4.75 17.77
C PRO A 135 6.37 -4.84 18.41
N LEU A 136 7.39 -4.82 17.57
CA LEU A 136 8.80 -4.63 17.91
C LEU A 136 9.28 -3.34 17.22
N ILE A 137 10.05 -2.53 17.93
CA ILE A 137 10.51 -1.23 17.43
C ILE A 137 12.01 -1.28 17.21
N ILE A 138 12.46 -0.73 16.09
CA ILE A 138 13.87 -0.46 15.87
C ILE A 138 14.09 1.03 15.63
N ARG A 139 15.23 1.52 16.11
CA ARG A 139 15.71 2.88 15.88
C ARG A 139 17.12 2.82 15.31
N VAL A 140 17.36 3.57 14.25
CA VAL A 140 18.70 3.75 13.71
C VAL A 140 18.99 5.24 13.69
N ASN A 141 20.02 5.68 14.42
CA ASN A 141 20.54 7.03 14.29
C ASN A 141 21.53 7.04 13.11
N ILE A 142 21.17 7.74 12.04
CA ILE A 142 21.95 7.75 10.80
C ILE A 142 22.68 9.10 10.70
N PRO A 143 24.02 9.12 10.58
CA PRO A 143 24.77 10.36 10.45
C PRO A 143 24.23 11.22 9.30
N GLU A 144 24.12 12.51 9.56
CA GLU A 144 23.74 13.46 8.51
C GLU A 144 24.85 13.56 7.46
N PRO A 145 24.53 13.46 6.16
CA PRO A 145 25.52 13.71 5.12
C PRO A 145 25.88 15.20 5.10
N PRO A 146 27.01 15.61 4.50
CA PRO A 146 27.34 17.03 4.36
C PRO A 146 26.19 17.82 3.70
N ALA A 147 25.99 19.08 4.08
CA ALA A 147 24.85 19.90 3.61
C ALA A 147 24.69 19.94 2.07
N ALA A 148 25.79 19.89 1.31
CA ALA A 148 25.76 19.82 -0.15
C ALA A 148 25.11 18.54 -0.70
N ALA A 149 25.15 17.44 0.04
CA ALA A 149 24.50 16.18 -0.28
C ALA A 149 23.08 16.07 0.30
N GLN A 150 22.69 16.96 1.22
CA GLN A 150 21.33 17.09 1.73
C GLN A 150 20.44 17.96 0.83
N ALA A 151 21.04 18.87 0.06
CA ALA A 151 20.32 19.66 -0.91
C ALA A 151 19.63 18.72 -1.91
N PRO A 152 18.32 18.90 -2.19
CA PRO A 152 17.66 18.13 -3.23
C PRO A 152 18.49 18.24 -4.50
N SER A 153 19.04 17.12 -4.97
CA SER A 153 19.75 17.16 -6.23
C SER A 153 18.74 17.56 -7.32
N GLY A 154 19.21 18.13 -8.44
CA GLY A 154 18.33 18.33 -9.59
C GLY A 154 17.61 17.03 -10.00
N VAL A 155 18.24 15.88 -9.74
CA VAL A 155 17.67 14.54 -9.94
C VAL A 155 16.54 14.23 -8.95
N ASP A 156 16.68 14.56 -7.67
CA ASP A 156 15.63 14.32 -6.65
C ASP A 156 14.40 15.19 -6.88
N MET A 157 14.62 16.46 -7.24
CA MET A 157 13.55 17.38 -7.63
C MET A 157 12.82 16.89 -8.89
N ASN A 158 13.56 16.42 -9.89
CA ASN A 158 12.97 15.86 -11.10
C ASN A 158 12.21 14.56 -10.81
N ARG A 159 12.73 13.70 -9.94
CA ARG A 159 12.05 12.48 -9.51
C ARG A 159 10.72 12.79 -8.81
N GLN A 160 10.74 13.70 -7.83
CA GLN A 160 9.53 14.09 -7.12
C GLN A 160 8.51 14.73 -8.05
N ARG A 161 8.95 15.63 -8.94
CA ARG A 161 8.11 16.22 -9.98
C ARG A 161 7.49 15.15 -10.89
N ASN A 162 8.30 14.22 -11.39
CA ASN A 162 7.84 13.16 -12.29
C ASN A 162 6.83 12.23 -11.60
N MET A 163 7.00 11.95 -10.31
CA MET A 163 6.02 11.21 -9.52
C MET A 163 4.71 11.98 -9.36
N LEU A 164 4.75 13.28 -9.08
CA LEU A 164 3.53 14.11 -9.00
C LEU A 164 2.79 14.15 -10.34
N VAL A 165 3.51 14.28 -11.46
CA VAL A 165 2.92 14.22 -12.80
C VAL A 165 2.24 12.87 -13.02
N ALA A 166 2.90 11.76 -12.71
CA ALA A 166 2.34 10.42 -12.87
C ALA A 166 1.14 10.14 -11.96
N MET A 167 1.13 10.70 -10.74
CA MET A 167 -0.01 10.59 -9.82
C MET A 167 -1.24 11.36 -10.33
N ASN A 168 -1.02 12.51 -10.97
CA ASN A 168 -2.10 13.34 -11.50
C ASN A 168 -2.62 12.84 -12.87
N ASP A 169 -1.72 12.47 -13.78
CA ASP A 169 -2.05 11.86 -15.07
C ASP A 169 -1.07 10.71 -15.36
N ARG A 170 -1.49 9.48 -15.07
CA ARG A 170 -0.67 8.30 -15.36
C ARG A 170 -0.42 8.09 -16.87
N GLN A 171 -1.24 8.66 -17.75
CA GLN A 171 -1.00 8.62 -19.21
C GLN A 171 0.09 9.61 -19.66
N ALA A 172 0.50 10.57 -18.82
CA ALA A 172 1.50 11.58 -19.18
C ALA A 172 2.85 10.95 -19.56
N VAL A 173 3.15 9.76 -19.03
CA VAL A 173 4.38 9.00 -19.34
C VAL A 173 4.51 8.66 -20.83
N PHE A 174 3.40 8.61 -21.57
CA PHE A 174 3.39 8.29 -23.00
C PHE A 174 3.46 9.50 -23.92
N LYS A 175 3.58 10.71 -23.37
CA LYS A 175 3.49 11.98 -24.11
C LYS A 175 4.79 12.78 -24.01
N GLY A 176 5.02 13.66 -24.98
CA GLY A 176 6.17 14.57 -25.00
C GLY A 176 7.51 13.85 -24.86
N ASP A 177 8.45 14.48 -24.14
CA ASP A 177 9.80 13.96 -23.93
C ASP A 177 9.84 12.60 -23.20
N CYS A 178 8.82 12.28 -22.41
CA CYS A 178 8.69 11.00 -21.71
C CYS A 178 8.53 9.84 -22.70
N ALA A 179 7.85 10.07 -23.83
CA ALA A 179 7.55 9.03 -24.82
C ALA A 179 8.82 8.40 -25.41
N ARG A 180 9.92 9.17 -25.53
CA ARG A 180 11.20 8.68 -26.05
C ARG A 180 11.71 7.45 -25.31
N CYS A 181 11.54 7.42 -23.98
CA CYS A 181 12.01 6.31 -23.16
C CYS A 181 10.88 5.33 -22.82
N HIS A 182 9.62 5.76 -22.81
CA HIS A 182 8.50 4.94 -22.33
C HIS A 182 7.60 4.38 -23.43
N VAL A 183 7.71 4.87 -24.66
CA VAL A 183 6.90 4.43 -25.82
C VAL A 183 7.78 3.86 -26.92
N GLU A 184 8.83 4.58 -27.31
CA GLU A 184 9.64 4.19 -28.46
C GLU A 184 10.29 2.82 -28.32
N PRO A 185 10.82 2.41 -27.14
CA PRO A 185 11.39 1.08 -26.98
C PRO A 185 10.41 -0.07 -27.19
N ALA A 186 9.10 0.20 -27.08
CA ALA A 186 8.01 -0.77 -27.26
C ALA A 186 7.42 -0.74 -28.68
N ARG A 187 7.80 0.23 -29.52
CA ARG A 187 7.22 0.43 -30.85
C ARG A 187 7.52 -0.77 -31.74
N GLY A 188 6.46 -1.35 -32.33
CA GLY A 188 6.55 -2.48 -33.26
C GLY A 188 6.88 -3.83 -32.62
N LYS A 189 7.12 -3.91 -31.31
CA LYS A 189 7.41 -5.16 -30.61
C LYS A 189 6.13 -5.92 -30.28
N MET A 190 6.26 -7.23 -30.13
CA MET A 190 5.19 -8.18 -29.79
C MET A 190 5.63 -9.11 -28.65
N GLY A 191 4.67 -9.72 -27.95
CA GLY A 191 4.88 -10.79 -26.98
C GLY A 191 6.00 -10.51 -25.97
N LYS A 192 6.99 -11.40 -25.90
CA LYS A 192 8.13 -11.29 -24.96
C LYS A 192 8.89 -9.98 -25.11
N GLU A 193 9.21 -9.57 -26.34
CA GLU A 193 10.01 -8.38 -26.58
C GLU A 193 9.28 -7.10 -26.13
N LEU A 194 7.97 -7.08 -26.35
CA LEU A 194 7.11 -6.01 -25.89
C LEU A 194 7.02 -6.00 -24.35
N TYR A 195 6.84 -7.17 -23.74
CA TYR A 195 6.81 -7.30 -22.29
C TYR A 195 8.12 -6.81 -21.65
N THR A 196 9.27 -7.22 -22.20
CA THR A 196 10.58 -6.78 -21.73
C THR A 196 10.74 -5.26 -21.85
N ALA A 197 10.27 -4.67 -22.94
CA ALA A 197 10.42 -3.23 -23.19
C ALA A 197 9.48 -2.36 -22.35
N ALA A 198 8.24 -2.80 -22.09
CA ALA A 198 7.19 -1.94 -21.53
C ALA A 198 6.72 -2.35 -20.12
N CYS A 199 6.91 -3.60 -19.71
CA CYS A 199 6.29 -4.16 -18.51
C CYS A 199 7.34 -4.61 -17.48
N ALA A 200 8.40 -5.28 -17.95
CA ALA A 200 9.41 -5.91 -17.10
C ALA A 200 10.17 -4.90 -16.24
N ILE A 201 10.35 -3.67 -16.72
CA ILE A 201 11.01 -2.60 -15.94
C ILE A 201 10.35 -2.36 -14.58
N CYS A 202 9.03 -2.55 -14.51
CA CYS A 202 8.27 -2.43 -13.27
C CYS A 202 8.09 -3.78 -12.57
N HIS A 203 7.69 -4.82 -13.31
CA HIS A 203 7.27 -6.10 -12.72
C HIS A 203 8.42 -7.06 -12.42
N GLU A 204 9.55 -6.95 -13.12
CA GLU A 204 10.70 -7.86 -13.02
C GLU A 204 11.97 -7.14 -12.50
N GLY A 205 11.84 -5.88 -12.10
CA GLY A 205 12.97 -5.09 -11.61
C GLY A 205 13.56 -5.65 -10.30
N PRO A 206 14.89 -5.69 -10.13
CA PRO A 206 15.54 -6.21 -8.91
C PRO A 206 15.18 -5.40 -7.65
N HIS A 207 14.74 -4.16 -7.84
CA HIS A 207 14.24 -3.26 -6.79
C HIS A 207 12.80 -2.83 -7.06
N ARG A 208 11.92 -3.78 -7.41
CA ARG A 208 10.50 -3.55 -7.61
C ARG A 208 9.86 -2.84 -6.40
N ALA A 209 9.18 -1.73 -6.65
CA ALA A 209 8.48 -0.99 -5.61
C ALA A 209 7.36 -1.84 -5.00
N GLY A 210 7.14 -1.75 -3.68
CA GLY A 210 6.15 -2.60 -2.99
C GLY A 210 4.69 -2.46 -3.48
N MET A 211 4.36 -1.35 -4.16
CA MET A 211 3.06 -1.14 -4.80
C MET A 211 2.90 -1.88 -6.15
N VAL A 212 4.00 -2.34 -6.75
CA VAL A 212 4.00 -3.06 -8.02
C VAL A 212 3.96 -4.55 -7.72
N PRO A 213 2.91 -5.27 -8.16
CA PRO A 213 2.77 -6.69 -7.86
C PRO A 213 3.83 -7.53 -8.59
N ASP A 214 4.26 -8.59 -7.91
CA ASP A 214 4.97 -9.70 -8.55
C ASP A 214 3.97 -10.55 -9.34
N LEU A 215 4.13 -10.59 -10.66
CA LEU A 215 3.21 -11.31 -11.52
C LEU A 215 3.36 -12.84 -11.37
N HIS A 216 4.51 -13.33 -10.91
CA HIS A 216 4.78 -14.76 -10.76
C HIS A 216 4.23 -15.39 -9.46
N THR A 217 3.76 -14.56 -8.52
CA THR A 217 3.25 -15.01 -7.21
C THR A 217 1.82 -14.52 -6.94
N LEU A 218 1.04 -14.23 -7.99
CA LEU A 218 -0.36 -13.86 -7.85
C LEU A 218 -1.17 -15.02 -7.23
N LYS A 219 -2.06 -14.68 -6.29
CA LYS A 219 -2.85 -15.67 -5.51
C LYS A 219 -4.27 -15.89 -6.03
N HIS A 220 -4.60 -15.29 -7.17
CA HIS A 220 -5.88 -15.47 -7.85
C HIS A 220 -5.63 -16.10 -9.22
N PRO A 221 -6.65 -16.73 -9.83
CA PRO A 221 -6.53 -17.23 -11.18
C PRO A 221 -6.12 -16.14 -12.17
N THR A 222 -5.29 -16.50 -13.14
CA THR A 222 -4.91 -15.67 -14.29
C THR A 222 -5.19 -16.44 -15.57
N ASN A 223 -5.81 -15.79 -16.55
CA ASN A 223 -6.08 -16.37 -17.86
C ASN A 223 -5.86 -15.29 -18.93
N TYR A 224 -6.06 -15.66 -20.20
CA TYR A 224 -5.90 -14.74 -21.33
C TYR A 224 -6.72 -13.46 -21.14
N GLU A 225 -8.01 -13.57 -20.78
CA GLU A 225 -8.89 -12.40 -20.58
C GLU A 225 -8.41 -11.51 -19.42
N TYR A 226 -7.93 -12.11 -18.33
CA TYR A 226 -7.33 -11.37 -17.22
C TYR A 226 -6.13 -10.54 -17.71
N TRP A 227 -5.20 -11.18 -18.43
CA TRP A 227 -4.01 -10.49 -18.93
C TRP A 227 -4.36 -9.42 -19.95
N LYS A 228 -5.27 -9.72 -20.89
CA LYS A 228 -5.77 -8.78 -21.89
C LYS A 228 -6.42 -7.56 -21.23
N PHE A 229 -7.24 -7.76 -20.21
CA PHE A 229 -7.90 -6.68 -19.49
C PHE A 229 -6.91 -5.71 -18.85
N TRP A 230 -5.96 -6.21 -18.04
CA TRP A 230 -5.03 -5.35 -17.32
C TRP A 230 -3.97 -4.72 -18.23
N THR A 231 -3.56 -5.41 -19.30
CA THR A 231 -2.66 -4.82 -20.31
C THR A 231 -3.38 -3.79 -21.18
N THR A 232 -4.70 -3.90 -21.37
CA THR A 232 -5.51 -2.87 -22.06
C THR A 232 -5.67 -1.62 -21.20
N SER A 233 -6.25 -1.81 -20.01
CA SER A 233 -6.85 -0.73 -19.22
C SER A 233 -5.92 -0.18 -18.14
N GLY A 234 -4.81 -0.85 -17.87
CA GLY A 234 -4.01 -0.58 -16.69
C GLY A 234 -4.79 -0.86 -15.41
N LYS A 235 -4.28 -0.35 -14.29
CA LYS A 235 -4.94 -0.50 -12.98
C LYS A 235 -5.43 0.84 -12.45
N PRO A 236 -6.75 1.02 -12.27
CA PRO A 236 -7.31 2.22 -11.65
C PRO A 236 -6.70 2.49 -10.27
N ASN A 237 -6.60 3.76 -9.89
CA ASN A 237 -6.02 4.21 -8.61
C ASN A 237 -4.60 3.69 -8.37
N SER A 238 -3.83 3.51 -9.44
CA SER A 238 -2.42 3.14 -9.39
C SER A 238 -1.62 3.89 -10.44
N LEU A 239 -0.30 3.73 -10.40
CA LEU A 239 0.61 4.28 -11.41
C LEU A 239 0.66 3.46 -12.70
N MET A 240 -0.06 2.33 -12.82
CA MET A 240 -0.11 1.52 -14.04
C MET A 240 -1.11 2.13 -15.04
N PRO A 241 -0.64 2.75 -16.13
CA PRO A 241 -1.51 3.42 -17.09
C PRO A 241 -2.26 2.43 -17.97
N ALA A 242 -3.28 2.91 -18.67
CA ALA A 242 -3.90 2.18 -19.77
C ALA A 242 -2.94 2.16 -20.97
N PHE A 243 -2.70 1.00 -21.56
CA PHE A 243 -1.78 0.88 -22.68
C PHE A 243 -2.47 0.85 -24.04
N ALA A 244 -3.77 0.58 -24.10
CA ALA A 244 -4.49 0.57 -25.36
C ALA A 244 -4.58 1.97 -25.99
N LYS A 245 -4.37 2.05 -27.32
CA LYS A 245 -4.45 3.30 -28.09
C LYS A 245 -5.75 4.06 -27.90
N ASN A 246 -6.88 3.36 -27.86
CA ASN A 246 -8.20 3.96 -27.64
C ASN A 246 -8.40 4.50 -26.21
N LEU A 247 -7.52 4.15 -25.26
CA LEU A 247 -7.51 4.65 -23.88
C LEU A 247 -6.33 5.61 -23.63
N GLY A 248 -5.67 6.09 -24.69
CA GLY A 248 -4.56 7.04 -24.62
C GLY A 248 -3.20 6.39 -24.30
N GLY A 249 -3.07 5.07 -24.47
CA GLY A 249 -1.80 4.35 -24.38
C GLY A 249 -1.14 4.12 -25.76
N PRO A 250 0.05 3.51 -25.82
CA PRO A 250 0.80 3.39 -27.08
C PRO A 250 0.50 2.12 -27.90
N LEU A 251 -0.15 1.11 -27.33
CA LEU A 251 -0.23 -0.24 -27.90
C LEU A 251 -1.46 -0.44 -28.78
N SER A 252 -1.26 -1.10 -29.93
CA SER A 252 -2.37 -1.57 -30.76
C SER A 252 -3.09 -2.77 -30.15
N ALA A 253 -4.25 -3.12 -30.71
CA ALA A 253 -5.00 -4.30 -30.28
C ALA A 253 -4.17 -5.58 -30.44
N GLU A 254 -3.48 -5.74 -31.57
CA GLU A 254 -2.64 -6.90 -31.87
C GLU A 254 -1.47 -7.03 -30.89
N GLN A 255 -0.87 -5.89 -30.51
CA GLN A 255 0.19 -5.86 -29.50
C GLN A 255 -0.32 -6.33 -28.13
N ILE A 256 -1.51 -5.89 -27.73
CA ILE A 256 -2.14 -6.31 -26.48
C ILE A 256 -2.48 -7.80 -26.50
N GLU A 257 -3.02 -8.31 -27.61
CA GLU A 257 -3.31 -9.75 -27.76
C GLU A 257 -2.04 -10.58 -27.68
N SER A 258 -0.96 -10.14 -28.36
CA SER A 258 0.34 -10.82 -28.29
C SER A 258 0.92 -10.85 -26.87
N LEU A 259 0.70 -9.78 -26.07
CA LEU A 259 1.11 -9.73 -24.67
C LEU A 259 0.29 -10.68 -23.81
N ALA A 260 -1.03 -10.69 -23.99
CA ALA A 260 -1.92 -11.58 -23.24
C ALA A 260 -1.61 -13.06 -23.52
N ASP A 261 -1.31 -13.41 -24.77
CA ASP A 261 -0.86 -14.75 -25.15
C ASP A 261 0.46 -15.13 -24.51
N TYR A 262 1.45 -14.23 -24.56
CA TYR A 262 2.75 -14.43 -23.92
C TYR A 262 2.58 -14.66 -22.41
N LEU A 263 1.86 -13.77 -21.72
CA LEU A 263 1.65 -13.82 -20.28
C LEU A 263 0.87 -15.06 -19.85
N THR A 264 -0.13 -15.49 -20.62
CA THR A 264 -0.84 -16.75 -20.38
C THR A 264 0.10 -17.94 -20.39
N LYS A 265 1.05 -17.97 -21.34
CA LYS A 265 2.01 -19.08 -21.51
C LYS A 265 3.11 -19.06 -20.46
N THR A 266 3.62 -17.88 -20.08
CA THR A 266 4.81 -17.76 -19.22
C THR A 266 4.49 -17.48 -17.75
N ILE A 267 3.29 -16.99 -17.46
CA ILE A 267 2.80 -16.71 -16.10
C ILE A 267 1.43 -17.40 -15.92
N PRO A 268 1.40 -18.75 -15.98
CA PRO A 268 0.15 -19.49 -15.89
C PRO A 268 -0.46 -19.35 -14.50
N SER A 269 -1.79 -19.44 -14.43
CA SER A 269 -2.52 -19.51 -13.16
C SER A 269 -1.91 -20.58 -12.27
N ARG A 270 -1.48 -20.17 -11.07
CA ARG A 270 -1.19 -21.10 -9.98
C ARG A 270 -2.38 -21.07 -9.04
N PRO A 271 -3.46 -21.83 -9.31
CA PRO A 271 -4.47 -22.01 -8.29
C PRO A 271 -3.77 -22.61 -7.08
N ALA A 272 -4.06 -22.08 -5.88
CA ALA A 272 -3.70 -22.77 -4.65
C ALA A 272 -4.15 -24.23 -4.81
N ALA A 273 -3.25 -25.19 -4.57
CA ALA A 273 -3.51 -26.60 -4.77
C ALA A 273 -4.90 -26.97 -4.24
N PHE A 274 -5.79 -27.35 -5.15
CA PHE A 274 -7.18 -27.67 -4.85
C PHE A 274 -7.21 -28.88 -3.91
N LEU A 275 -7.48 -28.66 -2.62
CA LEU A 275 -8.04 -29.68 -1.76
C LEU A 275 -9.56 -29.71 -2.00
N GLY A 276 -10.01 -30.79 -2.65
CA GLY A 276 -11.37 -31.32 -2.47
C GLY A 276 -12.49 -30.60 -3.21
N THR A 277 -13.13 -31.35 -4.11
CA THR A 277 -14.37 -31.02 -4.81
C THR A 277 -15.48 -30.53 -3.89
N ARG A 278 -15.87 -29.27 -4.02
CA ARG A 278 -17.25 -28.81 -3.79
C ARG A 278 -17.62 -27.83 -4.89
N ASN A 279 -18.67 -28.19 -5.65
CA ASN A 279 -19.33 -27.29 -6.58
C ASN A 279 -19.67 -25.97 -5.87
N LEU A 280 -19.10 -24.87 -6.35
CA LEU A 280 -19.48 -23.51 -6.01
C LEU A 280 -19.86 -22.77 -7.30
N PRO A 281 -20.81 -21.84 -7.24
CA PRO A 281 -21.49 -21.31 -8.41
C PRO A 281 -20.58 -20.41 -9.24
N VAL A 282 -20.84 -20.41 -10.55
CA VAL A 282 -20.26 -19.50 -11.55
C VAL A 282 -20.27 -18.08 -10.99
N ALA A 283 -19.08 -17.52 -10.80
CA ALA A 283 -18.92 -16.11 -10.47
C ALA A 283 -19.46 -15.29 -11.65
N GLN A 284 -20.53 -14.55 -11.39
CA GLN A 284 -21.13 -13.64 -12.35
C GLN A 284 -20.14 -12.52 -12.70
N ASN A 285 -20.07 -12.23 -13.99
CA ASN A 285 -19.44 -11.05 -14.57
C ASN A 285 -19.73 -9.81 -13.69
N PRO A 286 -18.71 -9.07 -13.18
CA PRO A 286 -18.97 -7.74 -12.66
C PRO A 286 -19.44 -6.89 -13.84
N GLY A 287 -20.64 -6.34 -13.69
CA GLY A 287 -21.40 -5.70 -14.75
C GLY A 287 -20.68 -4.58 -15.50
N ALA A 288 -21.31 -4.20 -16.61
CA ALA A 288 -20.91 -3.11 -17.50
C ALA A 288 -20.36 -1.88 -16.74
N VAL A 289 -19.18 -1.45 -17.15
CA VAL A 289 -18.55 -0.22 -16.68
C VAL A 289 -19.39 0.96 -17.17
N PRO A 290 -19.87 1.87 -16.28
CA PRO A 290 -20.53 3.09 -16.72
C PRO A 290 -19.55 3.96 -17.52
N PRO A 291 -20.02 4.73 -18.52
CA PRO A 291 -19.15 5.60 -19.31
C PRO A 291 -18.43 6.61 -18.40
N LEU A 292 -17.13 6.81 -18.68
CA LEU A 292 -16.29 7.79 -18.00
C LEU A 292 -16.88 9.21 -18.14
N PRO A 293 -16.82 10.04 -17.09
CA PRO A 293 -17.10 11.47 -17.22
C PRO A 293 -16.10 12.12 -18.19
N PRO A 294 -16.50 13.18 -18.91
CA PRO A 294 -15.60 13.89 -19.82
C PRO A 294 -14.39 14.45 -19.07
N ALA A 295 -13.22 14.41 -19.72
CA ALA A 295 -11.98 14.88 -19.16
C ALA A 295 -12.08 16.36 -18.73
N PRO A 296 -11.53 16.74 -17.56
CA PRO A 296 -11.44 18.15 -17.19
C PRO A 296 -10.57 18.88 -18.22
N GLN A 297 -11.08 20.00 -18.72
CA GLN A 297 -10.36 20.85 -19.66
C GLN A 297 -9.08 21.36 -19.00
N SER A 298 -7.95 21.20 -19.68
CA SER A 298 -6.68 21.73 -19.18
C SER A 298 -6.74 23.26 -19.13
N PRO A 299 -6.27 23.91 -18.06
CA PRO A 299 -6.15 25.35 -18.04
C PRO A 299 -5.20 25.83 -19.15
N PRO A 300 -5.44 27.01 -19.74
CA PRO A 300 -4.59 27.54 -20.81
C PRO A 300 -3.15 27.72 -20.31
N LEU A 301 -2.19 27.35 -21.15
CA LEU A 301 -0.77 27.55 -20.89
C LEU A 301 -0.47 29.06 -20.67
N PRO A 302 0.37 29.42 -19.68
CA PRO A 302 0.81 30.79 -19.53
C PRO A 302 1.61 31.23 -20.76
N PRO A 303 1.53 32.52 -21.16
CA PRO A 303 2.21 33.02 -22.33
C PRO A 303 3.72 32.82 -22.18
N GLN A 304 4.34 32.20 -23.19
CA GLN A 304 5.79 32.06 -23.24
C GLN A 304 6.40 33.44 -23.42
N GLY A 305 7.20 33.86 -22.43
CA GLY A 305 8.00 35.07 -22.51
C GLY A 305 9.00 34.95 -23.65
N LYS A 306 8.96 35.91 -24.58
CA LYS A 306 9.99 36.10 -25.60
C LYS A 306 11.27 36.57 -24.90
N ASN A 307 12.35 35.81 -25.04
CA ASN A 307 13.72 36.30 -25.00
C ASN A 307 14.36 35.95 -26.34
#